data_AF-A0A443QAJ4-F1
#
_entry.id   AF-A0A443QAJ4-F1
#
_cell.length_a   1.000
_cell.length_b   1.000
_cell.length_c   1.000
_cell.angle_alpha   90.00
_cell.angle_beta   90.00
_cell.angle_gamma   90.00
#
_symmetry.space_group_name_H-M   'P 1'
#
loop_
_entity.id
_entity.type
_entity.pdbx_description
1 polymer ?
#
loop_
_entity_poly.entity_id
_entity_poly.type
_entity_poly.pdbx_seq_one_letter_code
_entity_poly.pdbx_strand_id
1 'polypeptide(L)' 'MTGYILSNPKPNVQWVKVKTETNGADRIIGVLPTIKVINDTFLESTLEMTITSQSDLGIYECRANNIICENYEKVELKG' A
#
# COMPACT_ATOMS: atom_id res chain seq x y z
N MET A 1 -8.87 -0.77 1.87
CA MET A 1 -8.04 0.30 2.45
C MET A 1 -7.73 1.30 1.35
N THR A 2 -7.71 2.60 1.66
CA THR A 2 -7.49 3.66 0.66
C THR A 2 -6.41 4.62 1.16
N GLY A 3 -5.45 4.92 0.30
CA GLY A 3 -4.38 5.90 0.53
C GLY A 3 -4.47 7.05 -0.47
N TYR A 4 -4.17 8.27 0.00
CA TYR A 4 -4.08 9.47 -0.83
C TYR A 4 -2.64 9.93 -0.90
N ILE A 5 -2.09 10.04 -2.10
CA ILE A 5 -0.67 10.29 -2.32
C ILE A 5 -0.53 11.63 -3.05
N LEU A 6 0.20 12.56 -2.43
CA LEU A 6 0.66 13.80 -3.06
C LEU A 6 2.14 13.67 -3.39
N SER A 7 2.50 13.70 -4.67
CA SER A 7 3.88 13.53 -5.13
C SER A 7 4.11 14.14 -6.50
N ASN A 8 5.26 14.81 -6.67
CA ASN A 8 5.72 15.36 -7.94
C ASN A 8 7.24 15.10 -8.06
N PRO A 9 7.73 14.30 -9.02
CA PRO A 9 6.99 13.64 -10.11
C PRO A 9 6.02 12.55 -9.66
N LYS A 10 5.09 12.16 -10.55
CA LYS A 10 4.11 11.09 -10.33
C LYS A 10 4.79 9.82 -9.78
N PRO A 11 4.32 9.26 -8.65
CA PRO A 11 4.92 8.10 -8.04
C PRO A 11 4.40 6.79 -8.66
N ASN A 12 5.18 5.72 -8.52
CA ASN A 12 4.69 4.36 -8.52
C ASN A 12 4.14 4.04 -7.12
N VAL A 13 3.00 3.34 -7.05
CA VAL A 13 2.34 3.01 -5.78
C VAL A 13 2.14 1.51 -5.70
N GLN A 14 2.53 0.92 -4.57
CA GLN A 14 2.37 -0.50 -4.28
C GLN A 14 1.88 -0.71 -2.86
N TRP A 15 1.13 -1.80 -2.65
CA TRP A 15 0.75 -2.24 -1.31
C TRP A 15 1.51 -3.49 -0.91
N VAL A 16 2.01 -3.51 0.31
CA VAL A 16 2.69 -4.66 0.88
C VAL A 16 2.08 -5.02 2.23
N LYS A 17 2.08 -6.32 2.56
CA LYS A 17 1.76 -6.78 3.90
C LYS A 17 3.06 -6.91 4.70
N VAL A 18 3.13 -6.20 5.82
CA VAL A 18 4.26 -6.25 6.73
C VAL A 18 4.15 -7.53 7.55
N LYS A 19 5.20 -8.35 7.56
CA LYS A 19 5.27 -9.49 8.46
C LYS A 19 5.75 -9.05 9.83
N THR A 20 5.11 -9.55 10.88
CA THR A 20 5.47 -9.30 12.28
C THR A 20 6.63 -10.17 12.77
N GLU A 21 7.06 -11.18 11.99
CA GLU A 21 8.18 -12.05 12.35
C GLU A 21 9.52 -11.43 11.95
N THR A 22 10.47 -11.40 12.90
CA THR A 22 11.76 -10.70 12.83
C THR A 22 12.66 -11.10 11.66
N ASN A 23 12.39 -12.24 11.01
CA ASN A 23 13.17 -12.79 9.88
C ASN A 23 12.35 -12.93 8.58
N GLY A 24 11.12 -12.44 8.55
CA GLY A 24 10.25 -12.53 7.39
C GLY A 24 10.39 -11.34 6.46
N ALA A 25 10.67 -11.57 5.17
CA ALA A 25 10.58 -10.51 4.17
C ALA A 25 9.12 -10.05 3.99
N ASP A 26 8.92 -8.74 3.77
CA ASP A 26 7.64 -8.16 3.40
C ASP A 26 7.07 -8.86 2.16
N ARG A 27 5.75 -9.06 2.17
CA ARG A 27 5.07 -9.74 1.06
C ARG A 27 4.34 -8.72 0.21
N ILE A 28 4.73 -8.63 -1.06
CA ILE A 28 3.93 -7.95 -2.09
C ILE A 28 2.58 -8.66 -2.16
N ILE A 29 1.50 -7.88 -2.10
CA ILE A 29 0.15 -8.40 -2.14
C ILE A 29 -0.15 -8.79 -3.59
N GLY A 30 -0.58 -10.02 -3.82
CA GLY A 30 -0.92 -10.51 -5.16
C GLY A 30 -2.19 -9.87 -5.76
N VAL A 31 -2.85 -8.99 -5.01
CA VAL A 31 -3.99 -8.20 -5.46
C VAL A 31 -3.46 -6.86 -5.93
N LEU A 32 -3.70 -6.53 -7.20
CA LEU A 32 -3.34 -5.24 -7.76
C LEU A 32 -4.26 -4.15 -7.16
N PRO A 33 -3.71 -3.07 -6.61
CA PRO A 33 -4.52 -1.95 -6.15
C PRO A 33 -5.14 -1.21 -7.33
N THR A 34 -6.32 -0.66 -7.12
CA THR A 34 -6.93 0.29 -8.04
C THR A 34 -6.29 1.65 -7.85
N ILE A 35 -5.71 2.21 -8.92
CA ILE A 35 -5.11 3.56 -8.91
C ILE A 35 -6.00 4.52 -9.68
N LYS A 36 -6.43 5.58 -9.02
CA LYS A 36 -7.14 6.71 -9.63
C LYS A 36 -6.26 7.95 -9.59
N VAL A 37 -5.92 8.46 -10.77
CA VAL A 37 -5.18 9.73 -10.91
C VAL A 37 -6.20 10.87 -10.83
N ILE A 38 -6.10 11.70 -9.80
CA ILE A 38 -6.99 12.86 -9.62
C ILE A 38 -6.41 14.05 -10.40
N ASN A 39 -5.09 14.25 -10.32
CA ASN A 39 -4.33 15.19 -11.16
C ASN A 39 -2.85 14.74 -11.24
N ASP A 40 -1.98 15.58 -11.83
CA ASP A 40 -0.56 15.26 -12.06
C ASP A 40 0.23 14.95 -10.78
N THR A 41 -0.19 15.50 -9.63
CA THR A 41 0.51 15.34 -8.35
C THR A 41 -0.27 14.54 -7.32
N PHE A 42 -1.56 14.30 -7.55
CA PHE A 42 -2.45 13.70 -6.56
C PHE A 42 -3.12 12.42 -7.08
N LEU A 43 -2.93 11.33 -6.34
CA LEU A 43 -3.39 10.00 -6.69
C LEU A 43 -4.11 9.38 -5.49
N GLU A 44 -5.11 8.56 -5.80
CA GLU A 44 -5.79 7.69 -4.85
C GLU A 44 -5.45 6.24 -5.19
N SER A 45 -5.06 5.47 -4.18
CA SER A 45 -4.75 4.05 -4.30
C SER A 45 -5.64 3.26 -3.35
N THR A 46 -6.45 2.36 -3.89
CA THR A 46 -7.38 1.54 -3.12
C THR A 46 -7.02 0.07 -3.25
N LEU A 47 -6.72 -0.55 -2.10
CA LEU A 47 -6.57 -1.99 -1.98
C LEU A 47 -7.88 -2.60 -1.48
N GLU A 48 -8.56 -3.31 -2.37
CA GLU A 48 -9.75 -4.10 -2.05
C GLU A 48 -9.35 -5.56 -1.86
N MET A 49 -9.69 -6.14 -0.71
CA MET A 49 -9.41 -7.55 -0.44
C MET A 49 -10.54 -8.15 0.38
N THR A 50 -10.81 -9.43 0.15
CA THR A 50 -11.75 -10.21 0.98
C THR A 50 -10.96 -10.86 2.11
N ILE A 51 -11.42 -10.67 3.35
CA ILE A 51 -10.85 -11.33 4.54
C ILE A 51 -11.41 -12.74 4.58
N THR A 52 -10.56 -13.74 4.35
CA THR A 52 -10.94 -15.15 4.35
C THR A 52 -10.34 -15.93 5.52
N SER A 53 -9.32 -15.35 6.16
CA SER A 53 -8.59 -15.98 7.26
C SER A 53 -8.05 -14.93 8.24
N GLN A 54 -7.74 -15.33 9.48
CA GLN A 54 -7.03 -14.45 10.41
C GLN A 54 -5.64 -14.04 9.91
N SER A 55 -5.04 -14.84 9.01
CA SER A 55 -3.76 -14.51 8.39
C SER A 55 -3.85 -13.33 7.42
N ASP A 56 -5.06 -12.86 7.09
CA ASP A 56 -5.33 -11.63 6.32
C ASP A 56 -5.30 -10.38 7.21
N LEU A 57 -5.44 -10.51 8.53
CA LEU A 57 -5.31 -9.39 9.46
C LEU A 57 -3.84 -8.99 9.65
N GLY A 58 -3.60 -7.77 10.15
CA GLY A 58 -2.25 -7.27 10.44
C GLY A 58 -1.94 -5.92 9.77
N ILE A 59 -0.64 -5.62 9.64
CA ILE A 59 -0.18 -4.32 9.16
C ILE A 59 0.07 -4.37 7.66
N TYR A 60 -0.45 -3.37 6.96
CA TYR A 60 -0.27 -3.14 5.54
C TYR A 60 0.41 -1.80 5.33
N GLU A 61 1.24 -1.70 4.31
CA GLU A 61 1.89 -0.46 3.92
C GLU A 61 1.48 -0.06 2.50
N CYS A 62 1.03 1.17 2.35
CA CYS A 62 0.97 1.83 1.06
C CYS A 62 2.32 2.51 0.81
N ARG A 63 3.11 1.99 -0.12
CA ARG A 63 4.41 2.56 -0.50
C ARG A 63 4.27 3.34 -1.79
N ALA A 64 4.80 4.57 -1.79
CA ALA A 64 4.85 5.44 -2.95
C ALA A 64 6.30 5.85 -3.21
N ASN A 65 6.79 5.59 -4.42
CA ASN A 65 8.16 5.95 -4.81
C ASN A 65 8.18 6.69 -6.15
N ASN A 66 8.98 7.74 -6.24
CA ASN A 66 9.29 8.40 -7.49
C ASN A 66 10.83 8.47 -7.66
N ILE A 67 11.30 9.21 -8.66
CA ILE A 67 12.75 9.35 -8.93
C ILE A 67 13.52 10.13 -7.85
N ILE A 68 12.82 10.78 -6.91
CA ILE A 68 13.40 11.65 -5.87
C ILE A 68 13.40 10.92 -4.52
N CYS A 69 12.28 10.30 -4.15
CA CYS A 69 12.11 9.69 -2.84
C CYS A 69 11.18 8.49 -2.86
N GLU A 70 11.25 7.73 -1.77
CA GLU A 70 10.30 6.70 -1.39
C GLU A 70 9.69 7.06 -0.04
N ASN A 71 8.39 6.91 0.10
CA ASN A 71 7.67 7.08 1.36
C ASN A 71 6.61 5.99 1.52
N TYR A 72 6.20 5.72 2.75
CA TYR A 72 5.19 4.73 3.04
C TYR A 72 4.33 5.10 4.25
N GLU A 73 3.11 4.57 4.27
CA GLU A 73 2.20 4.73 5.40
C GLU A 73 1.64 3.37 5.81
N LYS A 74 1.59 3.14 7.13
CA LYS A 74 1.11 1.89 7.74
C LYS A 74 -0.37 1.98 8.08
N VAL A 75 -1.12 0.95 7.73
CA VAL A 75 -2.53 0.76 8.07
C VAL A 75 -2.70 -0.61 8.73
N GLU A 76 -3.33 -0.65 9.90
CA GLU A 76 -3.59 -1.89 10.62
C GLU A 76 -5.01 -2.38 10.33
N LEU A 77 -5.14 -3.56 9.74
CA LEU A 77 -6.40 -4.25 9.50
C LEU A 77 -6.73 -5.15 10.70
N LYS A 78 -7.76 -4.78 11.45
CA LYS A 78 -8.29 -5.54 12.59
C LYS A 78 -9.64 -6.17 12.23
N GLY A 79 -9.92 -7.33 12.81
CA GLY A 79 -11.18 -8.06 12.71
C GLY A 79 -12.05 -7.85 13.94
#